data_AF-A0AAD3M2L0-F1
#
_entry.id   AF-A0AAD3M2L0-F1
#
_cell.length_a   1.000
_cell.length_b   1.000
_cell.length_c   1.000
_cell.angle_alpha   90.00
_cell.angle_beta   90.00
_cell.angle_gamma   90.00
#
_symmetry.space_group_name_H-M   'P 1'
#
loop_
_entity.id
_entity.type
_entity.pdbx_description
1 polymer ?
#
loop_
_entity_poly.entity_id
_entity_poly.type
_entity_poly.pdbx_seq_one_letter_code
_entity_poly.pdbx_strand_id
1 'polypeptide(L)'
;MWPLIIVSFMLYFEPCYQQFPRLCATREALRAKECCPPWEGDGSACGASSGRGFCRDVEVSDQPDGPQYPFAGLDDREKWPLVFYNRTCQCAGNFMGFNCADCKFGYFGVNCNERRESLRRNIFHLSRAERIRVVSYLNLAKQTVSRDYVVATGTYREMENGSNPMFADESVYDVFVWMHHYVSRNALLGGPRNMWTDVDFAHWAPAFLPWHRTGLGNSSRMGMHAALHVFMNGSMSSVQGSANDPIFLLHHAFVDSIYEEWLRRHRPSPSQYPESNTPIGHNSEYHMVPFLPLHRNREYFVSSKDLGYEYSHLLDANQRLAESLRPYLEELQAVWPWLLLAGLCGGIVVVAVATAAVTAKRRYRGSPWLNVSRWKNLFALPERQPLICSSDAVETSQRNYQTVM
;
A
#
# COMPACT_ATOMS: atom_id res chain seq x y z
N MET A 1 -27.32 -15.59 24.96
CA MET A 1 -27.39 -14.56 23.85
C MET A 1 -26.08 -13.75 23.80
N TRP A 2 -24.98 -14.41 23.44
CA TRP A 2 -23.55 -14.02 23.32
C TRP A 2 -23.38 -12.99 22.19
N PRO A 3 -22.97 -11.70 22.44
CA PRO A 3 -22.86 -10.70 21.35
C PRO A 3 -21.62 -10.96 20.48
N LEU A 4 -21.85 -11.46 19.28
CA LEU A 4 -21.10 -11.43 18.00
C LEU A 4 -20.31 -10.11 17.86
N ILE A 5 -19.14 -9.99 18.42
CA ILE A 5 -18.11 -8.96 18.17
C ILE A 5 -17.69 -9.02 16.70
N ILE A 6 -18.43 -8.39 15.83
CA ILE A 6 -18.08 -8.02 14.44
C ILE A 6 -16.75 -7.23 14.44
N VAL A 7 -15.61 -7.90 14.44
CA VAL A 7 -14.28 -7.32 14.15
C VAL A 7 -14.30 -6.67 12.76
N SER A 8 -14.88 -5.50 12.62
CA SER A 8 -14.76 -4.53 11.53
C SER A 8 -13.30 -4.33 11.12
N PHE A 9 -12.76 -5.17 10.31
CA PHE A 9 -11.47 -4.95 9.59
C PHE A 9 -11.54 -3.63 8.81
N MET A 10 -11.55 -2.50 9.51
CA MET A 10 -11.32 -1.19 8.84
C MET A 10 -10.00 -1.20 8.07
N LEU A 11 -9.90 -1.88 6.97
CA LEU A 11 -8.82 -1.67 5.97
C LEU A 11 -8.56 -0.17 5.77
N TYR A 12 -7.82 0.46 6.71
CA TYR A 12 -7.28 1.83 6.59
C TYR A 12 -6.62 2.02 5.21
N PHE A 13 -7.42 2.28 4.27
CA PHE A 13 -7.02 2.75 2.92
C PHE A 13 -6.09 3.96 3.05
N GLU A 14 -4.80 3.72 2.87
CA GLU A 14 -3.95 4.93 2.88
C GLU A 14 -3.85 5.50 1.45
N PRO A 15 -4.74 6.46 1.04
CA PRO A 15 -4.85 7.16 -0.25
C PRO A 15 -3.64 8.05 -0.53
N CYS A 16 -3.14 7.97 -1.73
CA CYS A 16 -2.20 8.93 -2.36
C CYS A 16 -1.89 10.11 -1.41
N TYR A 17 -0.72 10.12 -0.80
CA TYR A 17 -0.22 10.90 0.34
C TYR A 17 0.57 12.12 -0.16
N GLN A 18 -0.22 12.89 -1.08
CA GLN A 18 0.76 14.01 -1.15
C GLN A 18 0.28 15.03 -2.19
N GLN A 19 -0.17 16.11 -1.81
CA GLN A 19 -0.46 17.40 -2.46
C GLN A 19 -0.81 18.45 -1.41
N PHE A 20 -1.48 19.62 -1.90
CA PHE A 20 -1.86 20.63 -0.90
C PHE A 20 -2.84 20.06 0.12
N PRO A 21 -2.37 19.96 1.43
CA PRO A 21 -3.32 19.49 2.45
C PRO A 21 -4.53 20.43 2.58
N ARG A 22 -5.61 19.78 2.60
CA ARG A 22 -6.85 20.57 2.71
C ARG A 22 -6.76 21.61 3.83
N LEU A 23 -6.15 21.22 4.87
CA LEU A 23 -6.08 22.13 6.04
C LEU A 23 -5.14 23.31 5.76
N CYS A 24 -4.40 23.15 4.72
CA CYS A 24 -3.48 24.27 4.42
C CYS A 24 -3.92 25.02 3.15
N ALA A 25 -5.05 24.62 2.63
CA ALA A 25 -5.54 25.30 1.40
C ALA A 25 -6.55 26.37 1.79
N THR A 26 -6.15 27.23 2.73
CA THR A 26 -7.03 28.33 3.21
C THR A 26 -6.30 29.67 3.03
N ARG A 27 -7.13 30.65 3.07
CA ARG A 27 -6.57 32.02 2.94
C ARG A 27 -5.56 32.29 4.06
N GLU A 28 -5.86 31.86 5.23
CA GLU A 28 -4.97 32.14 6.39
C GLU A 28 -3.62 31.43 6.22
N ALA A 29 -3.70 30.21 5.82
CA ALA A 29 -2.42 29.47 5.66
C ALA A 29 -1.59 30.01 4.50
N LEU A 30 -2.23 30.35 3.38
CA LEU A 30 -1.48 30.84 2.20
C LEU A 30 -0.89 32.23 2.48
N ARG A 31 -1.63 33.08 3.22
CA ARG A 31 -1.08 34.43 3.52
C ARG A 31 0.07 34.34 4.53
N ALA A 32 -0.14 33.36 5.40
CA ALA A 32 0.94 33.20 6.39
C ALA A 32 2.12 32.43 5.81
N LYS A 33 1.86 31.85 4.62
CA LYS A 33 2.86 30.98 3.96
C LYS A 33 3.39 29.92 4.91
N GLU A 34 2.46 29.38 5.70
CA GLU A 34 2.82 28.31 6.65
C GLU A 34 1.80 27.18 6.56
N CYS A 35 2.33 25.94 6.28
CA CYS A 35 1.45 24.75 6.28
C CYS A 35 1.92 23.76 7.34
N CYS A 36 1.38 23.92 8.59
CA CYS A 36 1.74 23.02 9.71
C CYS A 36 0.47 22.69 10.50
N PRO A 37 -0.29 21.86 9.86
CA PRO A 37 -1.57 21.52 10.52
C PRO A 37 -1.35 20.71 11.80
N PRO A 38 -2.31 20.90 12.71
CA PRO A 38 -2.22 20.16 13.97
C PRO A 38 -2.54 18.67 13.78
N TRP A 39 -1.76 17.83 14.57
CA TRP A 39 -2.06 16.38 14.59
C TRP A 39 -3.21 16.10 15.57
N GLU A 40 -4.21 15.32 15.12
CA GLU A 40 -5.44 15.06 15.93
C GLU A 40 -5.09 14.37 17.26
N GLY A 41 -4.01 13.68 17.29
CA GLY A 41 -3.62 12.94 18.52
C GLY A 41 -3.33 13.88 19.69
N ASP A 42 -2.59 14.95 19.37
CA ASP A 42 -2.23 15.76 20.57
C ASP A 42 -2.54 17.23 20.31
N GLY A 43 -3.06 17.57 19.17
CA GLY A 43 -3.57 18.93 18.87
C GLY A 43 -2.45 19.92 18.55
N SER A 44 -1.19 19.48 18.73
CA SER A 44 -0.09 20.44 18.46
C SER A 44 0.27 20.40 16.96
N ALA A 45 0.85 21.52 16.49
CA ALA A 45 1.31 21.59 15.09
C ALA A 45 2.39 20.52 14.83
N CYS A 46 2.12 19.74 13.76
CA CYS A 46 3.06 18.70 13.30
C CYS A 46 3.32 17.67 14.40
N GLY A 47 2.39 17.63 15.35
CA GLY A 47 2.56 16.61 16.41
C GLY A 47 3.76 16.93 17.32
N ALA A 48 4.04 18.14 17.59
CA ALA A 48 5.26 18.55 18.31
C ALA A 48 5.22 18.08 19.77
N SER A 49 4.06 18.12 20.37
CA SER A 49 3.99 17.75 21.80
C SER A 49 4.26 16.25 21.98
N SER A 50 4.02 15.55 20.91
CA SER A 50 4.24 14.09 21.03
C SER A 50 5.58 13.69 20.39
N GLY A 51 6.33 14.71 19.98
CA GLY A 51 7.68 14.45 19.45
C GLY A 51 7.62 13.87 18.04
N ARG A 52 6.50 14.01 17.34
CA ARG A 52 6.40 13.40 16.00
C ARG A 52 7.01 14.31 14.93
N GLY A 53 7.03 15.60 15.24
CA GLY A 53 7.65 16.53 14.27
C GLY A 53 7.48 17.97 14.71
N PHE A 54 8.08 18.83 13.83
CA PHE A 54 8.05 20.25 14.22
C PHE A 54 7.88 21.11 12.97
N CYS A 55 7.18 22.20 13.26
CA CYS A 55 7.03 23.16 12.15
C CYS A 55 8.31 23.96 11.96
N ARG A 56 8.84 23.84 10.67
CA ARG A 56 10.15 24.48 10.46
C ARG A 56 10.15 25.19 9.09
N ASP A 57 11.23 26.09 9.01
CA ASP A 57 11.39 26.79 7.69
C ASP A 57 11.86 25.79 6.62
N VAL A 58 11.24 26.05 5.42
CA VAL A 58 11.62 25.17 4.28
C VAL A 58 13.00 25.61 3.76
N GLU A 59 13.80 24.55 3.63
CA GLU A 59 15.15 24.83 3.08
C GLU A 59 15.23 24.36 1.62
N VAL A 60 15.73 25.30 0.75
CA VAL A 60 15.87 24.91 -0.68
C VAL A 60 17.31 25.16 -1.10
N SER A 61 17.82 24.27 -1.94
CA SER A 61 19.22 24.36 -2.40
C SER A 61 19.41 25.59 -3.30
N ASP A 62 20.71 26.20 -3.16
CA ASP A 62 21.00 27.39 -4.00
C ASP A 62 21.84 26.98 -5.23
N GLN A 63 21.90 25.68 -5.45
CA GLN A 63 22.70 25.23 -6.60
C GLN A 63 21.97 25.60 -7.91
N PRO A 64 22.83 25.98 -8.89
CA PRO A 64 22.21 26.47 -10.14
C PRO A 64 21.55 25.34 -10.94
N ASP A 65 20.42 25.77 -11.62
CA ASP A 65 19.78 24.81 -12.57
C ASP A 65 20.42 24.94 -13.96
N GLY A 66 20.10 23.99 -14.80
CA GLY A 66 20.62 24.02 -16.18
C GLY A 66 20.04 25.21 -16.95
N PRO A 67 20.60 25.56 -18.14
CA PRO A 67 20.24 26.77 -18.90
C PRO A 67 18.92 26.60 -19.65
N GLN A 68 18.22 25.44 -19.56
CA GLN A 68 17.04 25.13 -20.42
C GLN A 68 15.85 25.99 -19.99
N TYR A 69 15.82 26.43 -18.75
CA TYR A 69 14.72 27.29 -18.28
C TYR A 69 15.30 28.65 -17.85
N PRO A 70 15.10 29.69 -18.74
CA PRO A 70 15.80 30.98 -18.55
C PRO A 70 14.96 31.97 -17.74
N PHE A 71 13.87 31.50 -17.10
CA PHE A 71 13.02 32.48 -16.40
C PHE A 71 13.17 32.31 -14.89
N ALA A 72 12.95 33.44 -14.15
CA ALA A 72 12.92 33.39 -12.67
C ALA A 72 11.68 34.13 -12.15
N GLY A 73 11.01 33.43 -11.24
CA GLY A 73 9.92 34.10 -10.51
C GLY A 73 8.61 34.02 -11.31
N LEU A 74 8.63 33.14 -12.29
CA LEU A 74 7.39 33.13 -13.11
C LEU A 74 6.58 31.88 -12.84
N ASP A 75 7.22 30.81 -12.61
CA ASP A 75 6.52 29.52 -12.43
C ASP A 75 6.45 29.16 -10.94
N ASP A 76 5.21 28.74 -10.49
CA ASP A 76 4.99 28.48 -9.04
C ASP A 76 5.79 27.26 -8.57
N ARG A 77 6.32 26.58 -9.55
CA ARG A 77 7.03 25.34 -9.15
C ARG A 77 8.51 25.61 -8.88
N GLU A 78 8.91 26.81 -9.15
CA GLU A 78 10.33 27.12 -8.84
C GLU A 78 10.58 27.10 -7.32
N LYS A 79 11.72 26.52 -7.00
CA LYS A 79 12.12 26.43 -5.57
C LYS A 79 10.96 25.92 -4.70
N TRP A 80 10.31 24.93 -5.25
CA TRP A 80 9.18 24.33 -4.53
C TRP A 80 9.56 24.01 -3.08
N PRO A 81 8.53 24.41 -2.19
CA PRO A 81 7.18 25.00 -2.38
C PRO A 81 7.13 26.46 -1.96
N LEU A 82 8.17 27.20 -2.10
CA LEU A 82 8.35 28.52 -1.43
C LEU A 82 7.38 29.53 -2.02
N VAL A 83 6.84 29.22 -3.14
CA VAL A 83 5.83 30.18 -3.64
C VAL A 83 4.57 30.10 -2.75
N PHE A 84 4.31 28.94 -2.26
CA PHE A 84 3.08 28.80 -1.46
C PHE A 84 3.41 28.83 0.03
N TYR A 85 4.41 28.11 0.46
CA TYR A 85 4.65 28.00 1.92
C TYR A 85 6.16 28.11 2.20
N ASN A 86 6.43 28.94 3.32
CA ASN A 86 7.84 29.06 3.77
C ASN A 86 8.13 28.11 4.93
N ARG A 87 7.03 27.64 5.49
CA ARG A 87 7.22 26.74 6.64
C ARG A 87 6.29 25.52 6.49
N THR A 88 6.89 24.29 6.66
CA THR A 88 6.07 23.07 6.64
C THR A 88 6.56 22.12 7.74
N CYS A 89 5.73 21.04 7.91
CA CYS A 89 6.08 20.08 8.97
C CYS A 89 7.31 19.25 8.57
N GLN A 90 8.28 19.20 9.46
CA GLN A 90 9.41 18.25 9.36
C GLN A 90 9.27 17.17 10.44
N CYS A 91 9.02 15.97 9.87
CA CYS A 91 8.68 14.90 10.84
C CYS A 91 9.97 14.25 11.37
N ALA A 92 9.84 13.74 12.65
CA ALA A 92 11.00 13.14 13.33
C ALA A 92 10.97 11.62 13.14
N GLY A 93 12.14 11.04 13.01
CA GLY A 93 12.26 9.57 12.97
C GLY A 93 11.53 8.98 11.75
N ASN A 94 10.62 7.98 12.14
CA ASN A 94 9.96 7.23 11.04
C ASN A 94 8.54 7.76 10.81
N PHE A 95 8.35 8.97 11.32
CA PHE A 95 7.02 9.56 11.07
C PHE A 95 7.04 10.33 9.74
N MET A 96 5.84 10.42 9.15
CA MET A 96 5.71 11.16 7.87
C MET A 96 4.29 11.71 7.74
N GLY A 97 3.98 12.34 6.63
CA GLY A 97 2.63 12.92 6.42
C GLY A 97 2.66 14.45 6.56
N PHE A 98 1.57 15.08 6.11
CA PHE A 98 1.56 16.57 6.08
C PHE A 98 1.45 17.13 7.50
N ASN A 99 1.06 16.29 8.49
CA ASN A 99 1.07 16.77 9.90
C ASN A 99 1.82 15.79 10.80
N CYS A 100 2.59 14.82 10.19
CA CYS A 100 3.50 13.86 10.85
C CYS A 100 2.69 12.78 11.58
N ALA A 101 1.50 12.56 11.02
CA ALA A 101 0.62 11.56 11.67
C ALA A 101 0.84 10.18 11.05
N ASP A 102 1.49 10.21 9.89
CA ASP A 102 1.67 8.92 9.19
C ASP A 102 3.11 8.40 9.35
N CYS A 103 3.25 7.13 8.94
CA CYS A 103 4.60 6.52 9.04
C CYS A 103 5.27 6.52 7.66
N LYS A 104 6.57 6.67 7.74
CA LYS A 104 7.35 6.52 6.49
C LYS A 104 7.05 5.18 5.80
N PHE A 105 7.34 5.24 4.48
CA PHE A 105 7.08 3.98 3.74
C PHE A 105 7.82 2.80 4.39
N GLY A 106 6.98 1.66 4.59
CA GLY A 106 7.62 0.44 5.16
C GLY A 106 7.47 0.37 6.67
N TYR A 107 7.00 1.42 7.25
CA TYR A 107 6.83 1.41 8.72
C TYR A 107 5.34 1.55 9.05
N PHE A 108 4.98 0.89 10.20
CA PHE A 108 3.55 0.88 10.57
C PHE A 108 3.43 0.96 12.10
N GLY A 109 2.15 1.11 12.46
CA GLY A 109 1.90 1.16 13.92
C GLY A 109 1.69 2.62 14.38
N VAL A 110 1.22 2.76 15.53
CA VAL A 110 0.87 4.10 16.08
C VAL A 110 2.15 4.93 16.26
N ASN A 111 3.27 4.17 16.55
CA ASN A 111 4.53 4.93 16.77
C ASN A 111 5.52 4.70 15.63
N CYS A 112 5.09 4.01 14.62
CA CYS A 112 5.87 3.78 13.38
C CYS A 112 7.13 2.97 13.69
N ASN A 113 6.96 1.97 14.57
CA ASN A 113 8.17 1.17 14.91
C ASN A 113 8.05 -0.24 14.33
N GLU A 114 6.98 -0.41 13.61
CA GLU A 114 6.83 -1.76 13.02
C GLU A 114 7.18 -1.70 11.52
N ARG A 115 8.15 -2.63 11.21
CA ARG A 115 8.58 -2.62 9.79
C ARG A 115 7.87 -3.76 9.04
N ARG A 116 7.22 -3.27 7.99
CA ARG A 116 6.60 -4.29 7.11
C ARG A 116 6.97 -4.00 5.65
N GLU A 117 7.23 -5.11 5.03
CA GLU A 117 7.58 -4.93 3.61
C GLU A 117 6.40 -5.40 2.72
N SER A 118 6.04 -4.47 1.78
CA SER A 118 5.02 -4.88 0.79
C SER A 118 5.67 -5.49 -0.46
N LEU A 119 4.88 -6.44 -0.96
CA LEU A 119 5.44 -7.11 -2.16
C LEU A 119 4.60 -6.74 -3.39
N ARG A 120 5.31 -6.26 -4.39
CA ARG A 120 4.62 -5.94 -5.66
C ARG A 120 4.79 -7.10 -6.65
N ARG A 121 3.64 -7.54 -7.13
CA ARG A 121 3.67 -8.75 -7.99
C ARG A 121 3.20 -8.39 -9.40
N ASN A 122 3.57 -9.31 -10.23
CA ASN A 122 3.08 -9.16 -11.61
C ASN A 122 1.57 -9.45 -11.69
N ILE A 123 0.90 -8.42 -12.35
CA ILE A 123 -0.59 -8.47 -12.33
C ILE A 123 -1.08 -9.75 -13.04
N PHE A 124 -0.22 -10.30 -13.94
CA PHE A 124 -0.67 -11.50 -14.68
C PHE A 124 -0.51 -12.75 -13.81
N HIS A 125 0.16 -12.66 -12.79
CA HIS A 125 0.32 -13.83 -11.90
C HIS A 125 -0.67 -13.78 -10.73
N LEU A 126 -1.48 -12.76 -10.71
CA LEU A 126 -2.48 -12.67 -9.62
C LEU A 126 -3.65 -13.60 -9.92
N SER A 127 -4.33 -14.13 -8.78
CA SER A 127 -5.57 -14.89 -8.98
C SER A 127 -6.70 -14.00 -9.53
N ARG A 128 -7.66 -14.64 -10.01
CA ARG A 128 -8.81 -13.88 -10.52
C ARG A 128 -9.39 -12.95 -9.44
N ALA A 129 -9.52 -13.44 -8.28
CA ALA A 129 -10.08 -12.61 -7.18
C ALA A 129 -9.17 -11.41 -6.89
N GLU A 130 -7.88 -11.61 -6.95
CA GLU A 130 -6.95 -10.48 -6.68
C GLU A 130 -7.02 -9.44 -7.80
N ARG A 131 -7.11 -9.90 -9.02
CA ARG A 131 -7.20 -8.93 -10.13
C ARG A 131 -8.48 -8.08 -10.01
N ILE A 132 -9.56 -8.76 -9.65
CA ILE A 132 -10.81 -8.00 -9.48
C ILE A 132 -10.65 -6.99 -8.33
N ARG A 133 -9.94 -7.40 -7.33
CA ARG A 133 -9.70 -6.46 -6.22
C ARG A 133 -8.89 -5.24 -6.67
N VAL A 134 -7.87 -5.49 -7.47
CA VAL A 134 -7.07 -4.34 -7.94
C VAL A 134 -7.97 -3.38 -8.73
N VAL A 135 -8.74 -3.92 -9.64
CA VAL A 135 -9.59 -3.04 -10.47
C VAL A 135 -10.65 -2.37 -9.58
N SER A 136 -11.25 -3.08 -8.67
CA SER A 136 -12.26 -2.49 -7.78
C SER A 136 -11.69 -1.36 -6.93
N TYR A 137 -10.45 -1.54 -6.48
CA TYR A 137 -9.90 -0.48 -5.61
C TYR A 137 -9.49 0.74 -6.45
N LEU A 138 -9.05 0.48 -7.70
CA LEU A 138 -8.79 1.66 -8.55
C LEU A 138 -10.08 2.41 -8.83
N ASN A 139 -11.11 1.63 -9.05
CA ASN A 139 -12.39 2.31 -9.25
C ASN A 139 -12.86 3.05 -7.99
N LEU A 140 -12.71 2.33 -6.90
CA LEU A 140 -13.06 3.03 -5.64
C LEU A 140 -12.26 4.32 -5.47
N ALA A 141 -10.94 4.27 -5.77
CA ALA A 141 -10.11 5.48 -5.61
C ALA A 141 -10.58 6.59 -6.58
N LYS A 142 -11.01 6.24 -7.69
CA LYS A 142 -11.47 7.24 -8.69
C LYS A 142 -12.79 7.88 -8.24
N GLN A 143 -13.53 7.15 -7.45
CA GLN A 143 -14.87 7.68 -7.12
C GLN A 143 -14.88 8.24 -5.69
N THR A 144 -13.75 8.13 -5.05
CA THR A 144 -13.75 8.62 -3.66
C THR A 144 -12.98 9.95 -3.58
N VAL A 145 -13.70 10.92 -3.06
CA VAL A 145 -13.04 12.24 -2.95
C VAL A 145 -11.94 12.15 -1.86
N SER A 146 -10.79 12.74 -2.24
CA SER A 146 -9.69 12.75 -1.25
C SER A 146 -10.06 13.55 0.01
N ARG A 147 -9.77 12.95 1.12
CA ARG A 147 -10.15 13.62 2.39
C ARG A 147 -9.07 14.61 2.82
N ASP A 148 -7.87 14.31 2.38
CA ASP A 148 -6.76 15.09 2.98
C ASP A 148 -6.22 16.11 1.97
N TYR A 149 -6.54 15.88 0.70
CA TYR A 149 -5.79 16.74 -0.25
C TYR A 149 -6.78 17.34 -1.25
N VAL A 150 -6.39 18.56 -1.69
CA VAL A 150 -7.12 19.27 -2.75
C VAL A 150 -6.10 19.71 -3.81
N VAL A 151 -6.69 20.06 -4.96
CA VAL A 151 -5.71 20.44 -6.02
C VAL A 151 -5.92 21.92 -6.38
N ALA A 152 -4.81 22.55 -6.74
CA ALA A 152 -4.91 23.97 -7.14
C ALA A 152 -5.48 24.07 -8.56
N THR A 153 -6.42 25.07 -8.74
CA THR A 153 -7.05 25.24 -10.08
C THR A 153 -6.55 26.52 -10.74
N GLY A 154 -5.69 27.22 -9.98
CA GLY A 154 -5.12 28.44 -10.57
C GLY A 154 -3.70 28.68 -10.03
N THR A 155 -2.97 29.63 -10.71
CA THR A 155 -1.62 30.00 -10.22
C THR A 155 -1.70 30.88 -8.97
N TYR A 156 -0.56 30.85 -8.27
CA TYR A 156 -0.54 31.68 -7.04
C TYR A 156 -0.88 33.14 -7.36
N ARG A 157 -0.39 33.62 -8.44
CA ARG A 157 -0.74 34.99 -8.85
C ARG A 157 -2.25 35.15 -9.07
N GLU A 158 -2.87 34.21 -9.71
CA GLU A 158 -4.34 34.29 -9.91
C GLU A 158 -5.08 34.19 -8.58
N MET A 159 -4.31 33.62 -7.61
CA MET A 159 -4.95 33.58 -6.28
C MET A 159 -4.73 34.89 -5.53
N GLU A 160 -4.39 35.93 -6.21
CA GLU A 160 -4.07 37.23 -5.59
C GLU A 160 -3.10 37.07 -4.41
N ASN A 161 -2.05 36.21 -4.73
CA ASN A 161 -0.94 35.97 -3.78
C ASN A 161 -1.43 35.41 -2.44
N GLY A 162 -2.51 34.58 -2.62
CA GLY A 162 -2.91 33.81 -1.41
C GLY A 162 -4.21 34.34 -0.79
N SER A 163 -4.67 35.53 -1.28
CA SER A 163 -5.87 36.13 -0.63
C SER A 163 -7.15 35.45 -1.15
N ASN A 164 -7.04 34.90 -2.32
CA ASN A 164 -8.23 34.23 -2.89
C ASN A 164 -7.85 32.81 -3.33
N PRO A 165 -7.93 31.83 -2.25
CA PRO A 165 -7.51 30.46 -2.57
C PRO A 165 -8.36 29.84 -3.68
N MET A 166 -7.70 29.24 -4.60
CA MET A 166 -8.39 28.54 -5.71
C MET A 166 -8.01 27.04 -5.66
N PHE A 167 -8.93 26.24 -5.01
CA PHE A 167 -8.67 24.78 -4.89
C PHE A 167 -9.97 24.03 -5.18
N ALA A 168 -9.75 22.80 -5.69
CA ALA A 168 -10.94 21.98 -5.98
C ALA A 168 -10.77 20.58 -5.38
N ASP A 169 -12.01 20.11 -4.95
CA ASP A 169 -11.99 18.71 -4.48
C ASP A 169 -11.87 17.74 -5.66
N GLU A 170 -10.98 16.75 -5.32
CA GLU A 170 -10.83 15.72 -6.38
C GLU A 170 -10.74 14.33 -5.72
N SER A 171 -11.11 13.31 -6.62
CA SER A 171 -10.99 11.93 -6.10
C SER A 171 -9.54 11.59 -5.77
N VAL A 172 -9.37 10.49 -5.05
CA VAL A 172 -8.01 10.05 -4.66
C VAL A 172 -7.18 9.82 -5.92
N TYR A 173 -7.74 9.21 -6.88
CA TYR A 173 -6.97 8.92 -8.11
C TYR A 173 -6.70 10.20 -8.90
N ASP A 174 -7.66 11.09 -8.89
CA ASP A 174 -7.47 12.33 -9.70
C ASP A 174 -6.48 13.28 -9.02
N VAL A 175 -6.34 13.18 -7.72
CA VAL A 175 -5.25 13.96 -7.10
C VAL A 175 -3.91 13.48 -7.66
N PHE A 176 -3.79 12.12 -7.80
CA PHE A 176 -2.57 11.55 -8.41
C PHE A 176 -2.41 12.03 -9.86
N VAL A 177 -3.45 12.02 -10.56
CA VAL A 177 -3.38 12.43 -11.99
C VAL A 177 -3.01 13.91 -12.07
N TRP A 178 -3.60 14.68 -11.23
CA TRP A 178 -3.30 16.12 -11.24
C TRP A 178 -1.84 16.38 -10.89
N MET A 179 -1.32 15.66 -10.00
CA MET A 179 0.09 15.86 -9.63
C MET A 179 1.00 15.65 -10.84
N HIS A 180 0.69 14.54 -11.49
CA HIS A 180 1.52 14.30 -12.69
C HIS A 180 1.31 15.41 -13.73
N HIS A 181 0.14 15.80 -13.88
CA HIS A 181 -0.11 16.91 -14.82
C HIS A 181 0.62 18.19 -14.39
N TYR A 182 0.53 18.55 -13.13
CA TYR A 182 1.12 19.79 -12.60
C TYR A 182 2.64 19.81 -12.80
N VAL A 183 3.21 18.62 -12.59
CA VAL A 183 4.69 18.60 -12.65
C VAL A 183 5.15 18.57 -14.11
N SER A 184 4.27 18.24 -15.05
CA SER A 184 4.73 18.09 -16.45
C SER A 184 4.16 19.21 -17.32
N ARG A 185 3.28 20.05 -16.73
CA ARG A 185 2.65 21.06 -17.60
C ARG A 185 3.65 22.16 -17.97
N ASN A 186 3.29 22.90 -19.04
CA ASN A 186 4.14 24.03 -19.48
C ASN A 186 4.17 25.16 -18.44
N ALA A 187 5.28 25.93 -18.50
CA ALA A 187 5.33 27.12 -17.61
C ALA A 187 4.48 28.26 -18.19
N LEU A 188 3.64 28.73 -17.27
CA LEU A 188 2.71 29.80 -17.74
C LEU A 188 3.39 31.16 -17.56
N LEU A 189 3.74 31.84 -18.71
CA LEU A 189 4.55 33.09 -18.65
C LEU A 189 3.62 34.30 -18.61
N GLY A 190 2.28 34.14 -18.59
CA GLY A 190 1.36 35.30 -18.54
C GLY A 190 0.77 35.59 -19.93
N GLY A 191 -0.66 35.97 -19.90
CA GLY A 191 -1.31 36.30 -21.19
C GLY A 191 -1.81 35.02 -21.90
N PRO A 192 -2.80 35.14 -22.85
CA PRO A 192 -3.36 33.95 -23.51
C PRO A 192 -2.33 33.25 -24.41
N ARG A 193 -1.95 31.98 -24.08
CA ARG A 193 -1.17 31.05 -24.92
C ARG A 193 0.32 31.40 -24.88
N ASN A 194 0.71 32.19 -23.92
CA ASN A 194 2.15 32.45 -23.73
C ASN A 194 2.72 31.48 -22.68
N MET A 195 3.26 30.38 -23.36
CA MET A 195 3.75 29.32 -22.44
C MET A 195 5.14 28.87 -22.90
N TRP A 196 5.87 28.47 -21.88
CA TRP A 196 7.18 27.88 -22.18
C TRP A 196 7.08 26.35 -22.06
N THR A 197 7.44 25.64 -23.16
CA THR A 197 7.12 24.19 -23.22
C THR A 197 8.35 23.37 -22.88
N ASP A 198 9.52 24.08 -22.90
CA ASP A 198 10.74 23.28 -22.64
C ASP A 198 11.04 23.23 -21.13
N VAL A 199 10.04 22.74 -20.36
CA VAL A 199 10.23 22.61 -18.91
C VAL A 199 9.41 21.40 -18.44
N ASP A 200 10.18 20.58 -17.63
CA ASP A 200 9.52 19.40 -17.02
C ASP A 200 10.26 19.00 -15.74
N PHE A 201 9.45 18.93 -14.64
CA PHE A 201 10.12 18.75 -13.32
C PHE A 201 10.18 17.26 -12.97
N ALA A 202 9.64 16.39 -13.95
CA ALA A 202 9.61 14.97 -13.51
C ALA A 202 10.08 14.05 -14.64
N HIS A 203 10.26 14.68 -15.87
CA HIS A 203 10.67 13.86 -17.02
C HIS A 203 11.95 14.45 -17.63
N TRP A 204 12.69 13.48 -18.57
CA TRP A 204 13.76 13.88 -19.49
C TRP A 204 15.02 14.31 -18.74
N ALA A 205 15.07 13.92 -17.32
CA ALA A 205 16.27 14.26 -16.53
C ALA A 205 16.33 13.37 -15.28
N PRO A 206 17.32 13.39 -14.49
CA PRO A 206 17.67 12.40 -13.46
C PRO A 206 16.58 12.27 -12.40
N ALA A 207 15.65 13.31 -12.26
CA ALA A 207 14.58 13.18 -11.24
C ALA A 207 13.45 12.29 -11.76
N PHE A 208 13.54 11.80 -13.01
CA PHE A 208 12.47 10.96 -13.58
C PHE A 208 12.19 9.74 -12.70
N LEU A 209 13.24 8.98 -12.31
CA LEU A 209 12.99 7.71 -11.58
C LEU A 209 12.63 7.99 -10.11
N PRO A 210 13.38 8.94 -9.46
CA PRO A 210 12.99 9.22 -8.07
C PRO A 210 11.59 9.84 -7.97
N TRP A 211 11.15 10.76 -9.01
CA TRP A 211 9.81 11.39 -8.94
C TRP A 211 8.71 10.34 -9.14
N HIS A 212 8.95 9.43 -10.22
CA HIS A 212 7.87 8.44 -10.51
C HIS A 212 7.91 7.29 -9.50
N ARG A 213 9.11 7.15 -8.67
CA ARG A 213 9.17 6.16 -7.57
C ARG A 213 8.33 6.63 -6.38
N THR A 214 8.27 8.04 -6.09
CA THR A 214 7.34 8.61 -5.07
C THR A 214 5.98 8.89 -5.71
N GLY A 215 5.67 8.60 -7.01
CA GLY A 215 4.56 8.74 -7.97
C GLY A 215 4.95 8.16 -9.34
N LEU A 216 5.38 6.89 -9.52
CA LEU A 216 6.03 5.86 -10.37
C LEU A 216 6.38 6.43 -11.76
N GLY A 217 7.80 6.45 -12.06
CA GLY A 217 9.19 6.54 -12.56
C GLY A 217 9.23 6.71 -14.08
N ASN A 218 10.33 7.61 -14.77
CA ASN A 218 10.74 8.07 -16.11
C ASN A 218 12.13 7.49 -16.46
N SER A 219 12.80 7.60 -17.94
CA SER A 219 13.14 7.96 -19.32
C SER A 219 14.65 7.79 -19.54
N SER A 220 15.10 7.68 -21.03
CA SER A 220 15.57 8.63 -22.08
C SER A 220 16.15 7.83 -23.25
N ARG A 221 15.39 7.57 -24.35
CA ARG A 221 15.74 7.78 -25.77
C ARG A 221 14.58 7.30 -26.65
N MET A 222 13.54 8.09 -26.82
CA MET A 222 12.55 7.37 -27.67
C MET A 222 12.80 5.85 -27.64
N GLY A 223 13.00 5.02 -26.42
CA GLY A 223 13.79 3.74 -26.35
C GLY A 223 13.34 2.93 -25.13
N MET A 224 12.12 2.60 -24.74
CA MET A 224 11.33 1.48 -24.20
C MET A 224 10.15 2.03 -23.40
N HIS A 225 10.32 3.06 -22.32
CA HIS A 225 9.19 3.59 -21.54
C HIS A 225 8.23 4.40 -22.44
N ALA A 226 8.84 5.31 -23.25
CA ALA A 226 8.01 6.20 -24.10
C ALA A 226 7.29 5.39 -25.19
N ALA A 227 7.96 4.24 -25.56
CA ALA A 227 7.34 3.41 -26.62
C ALA A 227 5.97 2.86 -26.18
N LEU A 228 5.96 2.45 -24.91
CA LEU A 228 4.65 1.93 -24.47
C LEU A 228 3.60 3.06 -24.40
N HIS A 229 4.12 4.21 -23.86
CA HIS A 229 3.14 5.31 -23.84
C HIS A 229 2.58 5.61 -25.23
N VAL A 230 3.40 5.48 -26.29
CA VAL A 230 2.96 5.82 -27.67
C VAL A 230 2.18 4.62 -28.24
N PHE A 231 2.62 3.39 -27.87
CA PHE A 231 1.96 2.17 -28.38
C PHE A 231 0.49 2.14 -27.94
N MET A 232 0.25 2.48 -26.70
CA MET A 232 -1.13 2.39 -26.16
C MET A 232 -2.04 3.42 -26.83
N ASN A 233 -1.44 4.47 -27.53
CA ASN A 233 -2.20 5.53 -28.21
C ASN A 233 -3.32 6.08 -27.31
N GLY A 234 -3.84 7.24 -27.58
CA GLY A 234 -4.90 7.84 -26.74
C GLY A 234 -4.30 8.67 -25.59
N SER A 235 -4.96 8.51 -24.32
CA SER A 235 -4.54 9.38 -23.19
C SER A 235 -3.10 9.04 -22.76
N MET A 236 -2.62 7.77 -23.00
CA MET A 236 -1.26 7.34 -22.57
C MET A 236 -0.19 7.97 -23.47
N SER A 237 -0.59 8.61 -24.53
CA SER A 237 0.44 9.20 -25.43
C SER A 237 0.70 10.65 -25.07
N SER A 238 -0.23 11.12 -24.26
CA SER A 238 -0.02 12.51 -23.81
C SER A 238 0.73 12.54 -22.47
N VAL A 239 1.91 13.31 -22.43
CA VAL A 239 2.71 13.35 -21.19
C VAL A 239 1.85 13.89 -20.04
N GLN A 240 1.06 14.90 -20.33
CA GLN A 240 0.28 15.53 -19.24
C GLN A 240 -0.96 14.70 -18.91
N GLY A 241 -1.43 13.91 -19.86
CA GLY A 241 -2.74 13.26 -19.64
C GLY A 241 -2.57 11.74 -19.42
N SER A 242 -1.34 11.25 -19.42
CA SER A 242 -1.15 9.78 -19.51
C SER A 242 -1.62 9.11 -18.22
N ALA A 243 -1.55 9.87 -17.13
CA ALA A 243 -1.89 9.21 -15.84
C ALA A 243 -3.41 9.03 -15.71
N ASN A 244 -4.17 9.60 -16.70
CA ASN A 244 -5.63 9.34 -16.68
C ASN A 244 -5.96 7.88 -16.99
N ASP A 245 -5.08 7.28 -17.69
CA ASP A 245 -5.23 5.83 -17.95
C ASP A 245 -4.58 4.99 -16.83
N PRO A 246 -5.32 4.08 -16.13
CA PRO A 246 -4.79 3.37 -14.95
C PRO A 246 -3.68 2.40 -15.32
N ILE A 247 -3.53 2.12 -16.62
CA ILE A 247 -2.37 1.30 -17.03
C ILE A 247 -1.06 2.04 -16.70
N PHE A 248 -1.14 3.34 -16.57
CA PHE A 248 0.01 4.17 -16.17
C PHE A 248 0.66 3.63 -14.90
N LEU A 249 -0.19 3.20 -13.91
CA LEU A 249 0.38 2.72 -12.62
C LEU A 249 1.14 1.40 -12.81
N LEU A 250 0.54 0.53 -13.61
CA LEU A 250 1.23 -0.77 -13.82
C LEU A 250 2.52 -0.57 -14.62
N HIS A 251 2.40 0.22 -15.61
CA HIS A 251 3.59 0.51 -16.43
C HIS A 251 4.72 1.12 -15.59
N HIS A 252 4.40 2.07 -14.72
CA HIS A 252 5.48 2.76 -13.99
C HIS A 252 5.92 1.95 -12.77
N ALA A 253 5.03 0.92 -12.31
CA ALA A 253 5.56 -0.04 -11.33
C ALA A 253 6.63 -0.93 -11.98
N PHE A 254 6.39 -1.28 -13.20
CA PHE A 254 7.41 -2.08 -13.89
C PHE A 254 8.68 -1.27 -14.14
N VAL A 255 8.56 -0.05 -14.59
CA VAL A 255 9.75 0.80 -14.77
C VAL A 255 10.53 0.93 -13.45
N ASP A 256 9.81 1.11 -12.37
CA ASP A 256 10.49 1.18 -11.06
C ASP A 256 11.24 -0.12 -10.76
N SER A 257 10.62 -1.26 -11.15
CA SER A 257 11.33 -2.52 -10.88
C SER A 257 12.65 -2.59 -11.66
N ILE A 258 12.66 -2.07 -12.84
CA ILE A 258 13.93 -2.05 -13.60
C ILE A 258 14.94 -1.13 -12.90
N TYR A 259 14.48 0.02 -12.47
CA TYR A 259 15.34 0.91 -11.67
C TYR A 259 15.93 0.18 -10.46
N GLU A 260 15.05 -0.57 -9.83
CA GLU A 260 15.56 -1.30 -8.63
C GLU A 260 16.63 -2.33 -9.06
N GLU A 261 16.40 -2.97 -10.11
CA GLU A 261 17.43 -3.92 -10.59
C GLU A 261 18.76 -3.20 -10.88
N TRP A 262 18.62 -2.05 -11.55
CA TRP A 262 19.84 -1.26 -11.81
C TRP A 262 20.54 -0.86 -10.49
N LEU A 263 19.78 -0.41 -9.46
CA LEU A 263 20.40 0.00 -8.18
C LEU A 263 21.12 -1.19 -7.54
N ARG A 264 20.60 -2.42 -7.74
CA ARG A 264 21.25 -3.60 -7.10
C ARG A 264 22.52 -4.00 -7.84
N ARG A 265 22.36 -3.82 -9.09
CA ARG A 265 23.52 -4.27 -9.89
C ARG A 265 24.69 -3.29 -9.77
N HIS A 266 24.36 -2.05 -9.60
CA HIS A 266 25.48 -1.10 -9.76
C HIS A 266 25.81 -0.45 -8.41
N ARG A 267 24.94 -0.52 -7.49
CA ARG A 267 25.16 0.02 -6.13
C ARG A 267 25.82 1.40 -6.19
N PRO A 268 25.09 2.28 -6.83
CA PRO A 268 25.68 3.62 -6.93
C PRO A 268 25.69 4.36 -5.58
N SER A 269 26.76 5.20 -5.44
CA SER A 269 26.74 6.08 -4.25
C SER A 269 25.78 7.26 -4.45
N PRO A 270 25.21 7.71 -3.34
CA PRO A 270 24.28 8.84 -3.44
C PRO A 270 24.94 10.06 -4.08
N SER A 271 26.17 10.21 -4.02
CA SER A 271 26.88 11.39 -4.59
C SER A 271 26.87 11.36 -6.12
N GLN A 272 26.54 10.21 -6.64
CA GLN A 272 26.55 10.12 -8.11
C GLN A 272 25.31 10.82 -8.68
N TYR A 273 24.30 11.05 -7.88
CA TYR A 273 23.19 11.91 -8.34
C TYR A 273 23.63 13.37 -8.46
N PRO A 274 23.39 14.05 -9.58
CA PRO A 274 23.93 15.39 -9.84
C PRO A 274 23.38 16.44 -8.86
N GLU A 275 24.31 17.25 -8.36
CA GLU A 275 23.93 18.25 -7.33
C GLU A 275 23.47 19.55 -8.00
N SER A 276 24.03 19.80 -9.25
CA SER A 276 23.68 21.11 -9.86
C SER A 276 23.68 20.98 -11.39
N ASN A 277 23.12 21.94 -12.04
CA ASN A 277 23.16 22.18 -13.50
C ASN A 277 22.32 21.14 -14.23
N THR A 278 21.45 20.46 -13.45
CA THR A 278 20.41 19.66 -14.14
C THR A 278 19.21 20.55 -14.49
N PRO A 279 18.42 20.03 -15.49
CA PRO A 279 17.20 20.82 -15.73
C PRO A 279 16.47 21.14 -14.43
N ILE A 280 15.87 22.32 -14.40
CA ILE A 280 15.25 22.80 -13.14
C ILE A 280 14.34 21.70 -12.57
N GLY A 281 14.48 21.44 -11.28
CA GLY A 281 13.62 20.45 -10.58
C GLY A 281 14.34 19.10 -10.44
N HIS A 282 15.60 18.98 -11.00
CA HIS A 282 16.17 17.61 -11.06
C HIS A 282 17.45 17.53 -10.24
N ASN A 283 17.85 18.68 -9.71
CA ASN A 283 19.03 18.58 -8.82
C ASN A 283 18.73 17.68 -7.62
N SER A 284 19.78 17.15 -7.10
CA SER A 284 19.63 16.10 -6.04
C SER A 284 18.88 16.66 -4.83
N GLU A 285 19.08 18.00 -4.54
CA GLU A 285 18.46 18.51 -3.29
C GLU A 285 17.17 19.26 -3.61
N TYR A 286 16.70 19.09 -4.87
CA TYR A 286 15.42 19.75 -5.20
C TYR A 286 14.25 18.97 -4.58
N HIS A 287 13.33 19.76 -3.98
CA HIS A 287 12.11 19.05 -3.52
C HIS A 287 11.23 18.66 -4.72
N MET A 288 10.86 17.40 -4.75
CA MET A 288 10.08 16.91 -5.90
C MET A 288 8.71 17.60 -5.96
N VAL A 289 8.51 18.33 -6.99
CA VAL A 289 7.25 19.06 -7.20
C VAL A 289 6.13 18.05 -7.54
N PRO A 290 4.87 18.20 -7.11
CA PRO A 290 4.41 19.12 -6.05
C PRO A 290 4.12 18.38 -4.74
N PHE A 291 5.08 17.49 -4.39
CA PHE A 291 4.77 16.68 -3.20
C PHE A 291 4.83 17.52 -1.92
N LEU A 292 3.78 17.40 -1.03
CA LEU A 292 3.72 17.86 0.36
C LEU A 292 3.17 16.73 1.24
N PRO A 293 4.05 16.21 2.04
CA PRO A 293 5.27 16.81 2.60
C PRO A 293 6.45 16.70 1.62
N LEU A 294 7.51 17.46 2.01
CA LEU A 294 8.58 17.69 1.02
C LEU A 294 9.52 16.48 0.99
N HIS A 295 9.83 16.08 -0.29
CA HIS A 295 10.82 15.02 -0.53
C HIS A 295 11.84 15.49 -1.58
N ARG A 296 13.06 15.06 -1.20
CA ARG A 296 14.11 15.44 -2.17
C ARG A 296 14.40 14.27 -3.12
N ASN A 297 14.94 14.60 -4.27
CA ASN A 297 15.25 13.54 -5.25
C ASN A 297 16.24 12.52 -4.69
N ARG A 298 17.21 13.02 -4.00
CA ARG A 298 18.29 12.12 -3.56
C ARG A 298 17.75 11.08 -2.56
N GLU A 299 16.68 11.45 -1.85
CA GLU A 299 16.14 10.53 -0.82
C GLU A 299 15.51 9.28 -1.45
N TYR A 300 15.28 9.44 -2.79
CA TYR A 300 14.62 8.28 -3.40
C TYR A 300 15.57 7.58 -4.39
N PHE A 301 16.80 7.99 -4.32
CA PHE A 301 17.87 7.23 -5.01
C PHE A 301 18.45 6.16 -4.08
N VAL A 302 17.50 5.28 -3.58
CA VAL A 302 17.87 4.20 -2.63
C VAL A 302 17.10 2.92 -3.04
N SER A 303 17.50 1.84 -2.44
CA SER A 303 16.85 0.55 -2.76
C SER A 303 15.38 0.56 -2.33
N SER A 304 14.60 -0.19 -3.12
CA SER A 304 13.16 -0.29 -2.81
C SER A 304 12.93 -0.90 -1.42
N LYS A 305 13.87 -1.71 -0.93
CA LYS A 305 13.70 -2.32 0.42
C LYS A 305 13.75 -1.24 1.52
N ASP A 306 14.60 -0.22 1.20
CA ASP A 306 14.65 0.88 2.20
C ASP A 306 13.35 1.68 2.20
N LEU A 307 12.61 1.45 1.17
CA LEU A 307 11.32 2.18 1.12
C LEU A 307 10.17 1.27 1.54
N GLY A 308 10.50 0.00 1.88
CA GLY A 308 9.49 -0.85 2.56
C GLY A 308 8.73 -1.71 1.55
N TYR A 309 9.23 -1.73 0.30
CA TYR A 309 8.57 -2.69 -0.61
C TYR A 309 9.61 -3.40 -1.46
N GLU A 310 9.06 -4.55 -2.07
CA GLU A 310 9.94 -5.39 -2.92
C GLU A 310 9.13 -5.95 -4.08
N TYR A 311 10.02 -6.42 -5.14
CA TYR A 311 9.34 -7.04 -6.29
C TYR A 311 9.52 -8.56 -6.27
N SER A 312 8.32 -9.19 -6.57
CA SER A 312 8.30 -10.67 -6.37
C SER A 312 9.35 -11.35 -7.25
N HIS A 313 9.62 -10.84 -8.45
CA HIS A 313 10.58 -11.56 -9.33
C HIS A 313 12.03 -11.28 -8.93
N LEU A 314 12.21 -10.37 -8.02
CA LEU A 314 13.59 -10.07 -7.58
C LEU A 314 13.89 -10.74 -6.24
N LEU A 315 12.95 -11.60 -5.76
CA LEU A 315 13.18 -12.27 -4.46
C LEU A 315 14.21 -13.39 -4.64
N ASP A 316 15.03 -13.64 -3.55
CA ASP A 316 15.91 -14.81 -3.58
C ASP A 316 15.14 -16.11 -3.31
N ALA A 317 15.83 -17.31 -3.46
CA ALA A 317 15.14 -18.61 -3.41
C ALA A 317 14.44 -18.81 -2.05
N ASN A 318 15.12 -18.45 -1.01
CA ASN A 318 14.51 -18.62 0.33
C ASN A 318 13.29 -17.71 0.50
N GLN A 319 13.47 -16.55 0.01
CA GLN A 319 12.33 -15.60 0.14
C GLN A 319 11.14 -16.05 -0.71
N ARG A 320 11.40 -16.56 -1.77
CA ARG A 320 10.31 -17.04 -2.64
C ARG A 320 9.57 -18.20 -1.97
N LEU A 321 10.36 -19.10 -1.43
CA LEU A 321 9.73 -20.22 -0.69
C LEU A 321 8.87 -19.70 0.46
N ALA A 322 9.44 -18.79 1.20
CA ALA A 322 8.65 -18.23 2.32
C ALA A 322 7.34 -17.61 1.84
N GLU A 323 7.46 -16.89 0.73
CA GLU A 323 6.24 -16.25 0.21
C GLU A 323 5.23 -17.31 -0.26
N SER A 324 5.66 -18.34 -0.89
CA SER A 324 4.74 -19.40 -1.34
C SER A 324 4.02 -20.08 -0.17
N LEU A 325 4.65 -20.10 0.99
CA LEU A 325 4.05 -20.80 2.14
C LEU A 325 3.19 -19.84 2.97
N ARG A 326 3.27 -18.58 2.65
CA ARG A 326 2.66 -17.54 3.49
C ARG A 326 1.14 -17.74 3.59
N PRO A 327 0.45 -18.00 2.52
CA PRO A 327 -1.01 -18.16 2.67
C PRO A 327 -1.37 -19.32 3.60
N TYR A 328 -0.59 -20.35 3.57
CA TYR A 328 -0.88 -21.49 4.46
C TYR A 328 -0.60 -21.14 5.92
N LEU A 329 0.52 -20.46 6.07
CA LEU A 329 0.88 -20.08 7.45
C LEU A 329 -0.18 -19.15 8.06
N GLU A 330 -0.73 -18.23 7.18
CA GLU A 330 -1.76 -17.29 7.71
C GLU A 330 -3.02 -18.07 8.12
N GLU A 331 -3.36 -19.03 7.35
CA GLU A 331 -4.52 -19.86 7.73
C GLU A 331 -4.26 -20.64 9.02
N LEU A 332 -3.08 -21.15 9.05
CA LEU A 332 -2.74 -21.87 10.28
C LEU A 332 -2.74 -20.95 11.50
N GLN A 333 -2.17 -19.78 11.34
CA GLN A 333 -2.15 -18.83 12.48
C GLN A 333 -3.58 -18.46 12.87
N ALA A 334 -4.46 -18.38 11.91
CA ALA A 334 -5.85 -18.02 12.24
C ALA A 334 -6.55 -19.15 13.01
N VAL A 335 -6.12 -20.41 12.73
CA VAL A 335 -6.86 -21.55 13.33
C VAL A 335 -6.18 -21.94 14.66
N TRP A 336 -4.98 -21.43 14.87
CA TRP A 336 -4.12 -21.92 15.97
C TRP A 336 -4.76 -21.60 17.33
N PRO A 337 -5.32 -20.42 17.52
CA PRO A 337 -5.94 -20.15 18.85
C PRO A 337 -7.12 -21.08 19.12
N TRP A 338 -7.82 -21.48 18.12
CA TRP A 338 -8.99 -22.36 18.33
C TRP A 338 -8.54 -23.79 18.63
N LEU A 339 -7.48 -24.17 17.96
CA LEU A 339 -6.96 -25.51 18.28
C LEU A 339 -6.45 -25.59 19.72
N LEU A 340 -5.79 -24.52 20.19
CA LEU A 340 -5.32 -24.49 21.59
C LEU A 340 -6.50 -24.50 22.56
N LEU A 341 -7.52 -23.73 22.16
CA LEU A 341 -8.72 -23.71 23.04
C LEU A 341 -9.38 -25.09 23.07
N ALA A 342 -9.53 -25.70 21.93
CA ALA A 342 -10.11 -27.05 21.89
C ALA A 342 -9.28 -28.04 22.73
N GLY A 343 -8.00 -27.95 22.60
CA GLY A 343 -7.11 -28.81 23.42
C GLY A 343 -7.30 -28.56 24.92
N LEU A 344 -7.36 -27.31 25.35
CA LEU A 344 -7.58 -27.01 26.78
C LEU A 344 -8.94 -27.53 27.26
N CYS A 345 -9.92 -27.29 26.43
CA CYS A 345 -11.27 -27.77 26.82
C CYS A 345 -11.28 -29.29 26.91
N GLY A 346 -10.72 -29.89 25.91
CA GLY A 346 -10.59 -31.37 25.95
C GLY A 346 -9.87 -31.85 27.21
N GLY A 347 -8.72 -31.19 27.59
CA GLY A 347 -7.99 -31.53 28.84
C GLY A 347 -8.87 -31.41 30.08
N ILE A 348 -9.65 -30.37 30.13
CA ILE A 348 -10.50 -30.15 31.32
C ILE A 348 -11.56 -31.27 31.41
N VAL A 349 -12.07 -31.65 30.29
CA VAL A 349 -13.10 -32.70 30.28
C VAL A 349 -12.51 -34.03 30.76
N VAL A 350 -11.32 -34.26 30.29
CA VAL A 350 -10.69 -35.53 30.68
C VAL A 350 -10.41 -35.54 32.19
N VAL A 351 -9.97 -34.46 32.72
CA VAL A 351 -9.67 -34.40 34.16
C VAL A 351 -10.97 -34.51 34.96
N ALA A 352 -11.99 -33.85 34.48
CA ALA A 352 -13.28 -33.90 35.20
C ALA A 352 -13.82 -35.34 35.21
N VAL A 353 -13.70 -35.96 34.01
CA VAL A 353 -14.21 -37.35 33.94
C VAL A 353 -13.35 -38.27 34.82
N ALA A 354 -12.07 -38.13 34.76
CA ALA A 354 -11.18 -38.96 35.61
C ALA A 354 -11.44 -38.71 37.10
N THR A 355 -11.60 -37.46 37.46
CA THR A 355 -11.87 -37.16 38.89
C THR A 355 -13.23 -37.76 39.30
N ALA A 356 -14.22 -37.62 38.43
CA ALA A 356 -15.53 -38.21 38.75
C ALA A 356 -15.42 -39.74 38.88
N ALA A 357 -14.70 -40.36 38.01
CA ALA A 357 -14.50 -41.83 38.08
C ALA A 357 -13.76 -42.23 39.36
N VAL A 358 -12.74 -41.50 39.75
CA VAL A 358 -11.98 -41.85 40.97
C VAL A 358 -12.86 -41.59 42.21
N THR A 359 -13.56 -40.47 42.21
CA THR A 359 -14.46 -40.17 43.35
C THR A 359 -15.56 -41.24 43.45
N ALA A 360 -16.15 -41.67 42.32
CA ALA A 360 -17.14 -42.76 42.32
C ALA A 360 -16.53 -44.08 42.81
N LYS A 361 -15.33 -44.39 42.36
CA LYS A 361 -14.63 -45.59 42.85
C LYS A 361 -14.34 -45.50 44.36
N ARG A 362 -13.94 -44.33 44.83
CA ARG A 362 -13.63 -44.17 46.27
C ARG A 362 -14.92 -44.20 47.10
N ARG A 363 -16.03 -43.65 46.54
CA ARG A 363 -17.33 -43.63 47.25
C ARG A 363 -17.96 -45.03 47.25
N TYR A 364 -17.54 -45.87 46.31
CA TYR A 364 -18.19 -47.21 46.25
C TYR A 364 -17.19 -48.29 46.68
N ARG A 365 -16.00 -47.93 47.25
CA ARG A 365 -14.98 -48.82 47.85
C ARG A 365 -15.26 -49.01 49.33
N GLY A 366 -16.53 -48.82 49.86
CA GLY A 366 -16.99 -49.46 51.12
C GLY A 366 -18.27 -50.26 50.88
N SER A 367 -18.42 -51.02 49.81
CA SER A 367 -19.57 -51.95 49.76
C SER A 367 -19.13 -53.27 49.09
N PRO A 368 -19.06 -54.41 49.90
CA PRO A 368 -18.64 -55.73 49.41
C PRO A 368 -19.47 -56.18 48.19
N TRP A 369 -18.89 -56.15 46.96
CA TRP A 369 -19.15 -57.18 45.92
C TRP A 369 -20.66 -57.29 45.63
N LEU A 370 -21.24 -56.40 44.88
CA LEU A 370 -22.41 -56.87 44.09
C LEU A 370 -21.96 -57.21 42.67
N ASN A 371 -21.58 -58.52 42.49
CA ASN A 371 -22.03 -59.54 41.50
C ASN A 371 -21.86 -59.05 40.07
N VAL A 372 -20.66 -58.96 39.60
CA VAL A 372 -20.29 -59.14 38.18
C VAL A 372 -21.06 -60.32 37.58
N SER A 373 -22.40 -60.28 37.63
CA SER A 373 -23.00 -61.15 36.60
C SER A 373 -24.21 -60.46 35.99
N ARG A 374 -24.08 -59.22 35.49
CA ARG A 374 -25.28 -58.92 34.67
C ARG A 374 -24.90 -57.90 33.59
N TRP A 375 -23.66 -57.98 32.93
CA TRP A 375 -23.59 -57.17 31.69
C TRP A 375 -22.93 -58.00 30.58
N LYS A 376 -23.01 -59.32 30.71
CA LYS A 376 -22.60 -60.06 29.49
C LYS A 376 -23.82 -60.30 28.60
N ASN A 377 -24.89 -59.38 28.67
CA ASN A 377 -25.90 -59.74 27.64
C ASN A 377 -26.37 -58.49 26.90
N LEU A 378 -25.46 -57.41 26.73
CA LEU A 378 -26.02 -56.32 25.88
C LEU A 378 -25.23 -56.22 24.58
N PHE A 379 -24.26 -57.28 24.29
CA PHE A 379 -23.68 -57.32 22.93
C PHE A 379 -23.68 -58.76 22.42
N ALA A 380 -24.72 -59.62 22.83
CA ALA A 380 -24.80 -60.94 22.17
C ALA A 380 -25.62 -60.82 20.87
N LEU A 381 -24.99 -60.44 19.82
CA LEU A 381 -25.45 -60.72 18.45
C LEU A 381 -26.18 -62.07 18.38
N PRO A 382 -27.50 -62.13 17.93
CA PRO A 382 -28.18 -63.43 17.83
C PRO A 382 -27.44 -64.39 16.89
N GLU A 383 -26.71 -65.43 17.40
CA GLU A 383 -26.28 -66.71 16.79
C GLU A 383 -27.44 -67.39 16.04
N ARG A 384 -27.67 -67.09 14.76
CA ARG A 384 -28.42 -67.84 13.72
C ARG A 384 -27.91 -69.28 13.61
N GLN A 385 -28.61 -70.23 14.26
CA GLN A 385 -28.68 -71.69 14.02
C GLN A 385 -28.42 -72.04 12.55
N PRO A 386 -27.55 -73.06 12.31
CA PRO A 386 -27.35 -73.66 10.98
C PRO A 386 -28.38 -74.76 10.68
N LEU A 387 -29.30 -74.45 9.82
CA LEU A 387 -30.11 -75.59 9.30
C LEU A 387 -29.53 -76.05 7.95
N ILE A 388 -28.67 -77.06 8.04
CA ILE A 388 -28.52 -78.00 6.91
C ILE A 388 -29.69 -79.00 6.93
N CYS A 389 -30.53 -79.04 5.86
CA CYS A 389 -30.65 -80.17 4.89
C CYS A 389 -31.69 -79.82 3.83
N SER A 390 -31.31 -80.02 2.49
CA SER A 390 -31.38 -81.02 1.42
C SER A 390 -32.20 -80.45 0.24
N SER A 391 -31.58 -80.52 -0.96
CA SER A 391 -31.58 -80.99 -2.36
C SER A 391 -32.94 -80.75 -3.02
N ASP A 392 -32.92 -79.98 -4.17
CA ASP A 392 -33.22 -80.30 -5.58
C ASP A 392 -34.07 -79.18 -6.20
N ALA A 393 -33.51 -78.49 -7.26
CA ALA A 393 -33.91 -78.53 -8.69
C ALA A 393 -34.45 -77.15 -9.10
N VAL A 394 -33.73 -76.42 -10.02
CA VAL A 394 -33.98 -76.15 -11.45
C VAL A 394 -34.51 -74.73 -11.60
N GLU A 395 -33.74 -73.80 -12.26
CA GLU A 395 -33.99 -73.17 -13.57
C GLU A 395 -34.02 -71.63 -13.42
N THR A 396 -33.11 -70.95 -14.09
CA THR A 396 -32.97 -70.10 -15.29
C THR A 396 -33.25 -68.63 -14.92
N SER A 397 -32.22 -67.74 -15.14
CA SER A 397 -32.30 -66.69 -16.18
C SER A 397 -31.67 -65.40 -15.64
N GLN A 398 -30.43 -65.10 -16.05
CA GLN A 398 -29.81 -64.04 -16.89
C GLN A 398 -30.63 -62.76 -16.85
N ARG A 399 -29.99 -61.65 -16.27
CA ARG A 399 -30.05 -60.36 -16.99
C ARG A 399 -29.31 -59.29 -16.17
N ASN A 400 -28.13 -58.89 -16.62
CA ASN A 400 -27.40 -57.73 -17.20
C ASN A 400 -28.08 -56.41 -16.85
N TYR A 401 -27.28 -55.40 -16.29
CA TYR A 401 -26.85 -54.11 -16.86
C TYR A 401 -26.50 -53.14 -15.73
N GLN A 402 -25.21 -52.65 -15.79
CA GLN A 402 -24.49 -51.49 -16.37
C GLN A 402 -24.50 -50.31 -15.38
N THR A 403 -23.31 -49.92 -14.94
CA THR A 403 -22.37 -48.81 -14.68
C THR A 403 -22.45 -47.74 -15.78
N VAL A 404 -23.15 -46.64 -15.47
CA VAL A 404 -23.21 -45.31 -16.11
C VAL A 404 -22.01 -44.48 -15.64
N MET A 405 -20.96 -44.29 -16.44
CA MET A 405 -20.42 -42.95 -16.76
C MET A 405 -21.55 -41.97 -17.11
#